data_AF-A0A0D8J5N0-F1
#
_entry.id   AF-A0A0D8J5N0-F1
#
_cell.length_a   1.000
_cell.length_b   1.000
_cell.length_c   1.000
_cell.angle_alpha   90.00
_cell.angle_beta   90.00
_cell.angle_gamma   90.00
#
_symmetry.space_group_name_H-M   'P 1'
#
loop_
_entity.id
_entity.type
_entity.pdbx_description
1 polymer ?
#
loop_
_entity_poly.entity_id
_entity_poly.type
_entity_poly.pdbx_seq_one_letter_code
_entity_poly.pdbx_strand_id
1 'polypeptide(L)'
;MNEAPTNEALALLDERQATVLRGRFYEGRTLESLAVQLGISRERVRQTESKAIRAMRFPRIQRKLEAYRENILSGSSYHGTGFSAWKERGSVEERLAERIEAYAERGTTNAFISDVMRIRGCSREEVLQRYPELSS
;
A
#
# COMPACT_ATOMS: atom_id res chain seq x y z
N MET A 1 8.13 6.15 -8.40
CA MET A 1 8.74 7.34 -7.78
C MET A 1 7.80 7.85 -6.69
N ASN A 2 7.74 7.17 -5.53
CA ASN A 2 6.77 7.44 -4.44
C ASN A 2 7.50 7.49 -3.08
N GLU A 3 8.53 8.32 -2.93
CA GLU A 3 9.38 8.36 -1.72
C GLU A 3 9.25 9.62 -0.86
N ALA A 4 8.63 10.68 -1.38
CA ALA A 4 8.66 12.02 -0.78
C ALA A 4 8.14 12.09 0.68
N PRO A 5 6.95 11.56 1.03
CA PRO A 5 6.38 11.77 2.36
C PRO A 5 7.06 10.94 3.46
N THR A 6 7.59 9.77 3.13
CA THR A 6 8.35 8.97 4.10
C THR A 6 9.72 9.59 4.37
N ASN A 7 10.36 10.19 3.36
CA ASN A 7 11.58 10.97 3.56
C ASN A 7 11.36 12.21 4.44
N GLU A 8 10.22 12.89 4.30
CA GLU A 8 9.84 13.99 5.20
C GLU A 8 9.61 13.54 6.64
N ALA A 9 9.01 12.36 6.85
CA ALA A 9 8.83 11.81 8.18
C ALA A 9 10.17 11.43 8.82
N LEU A 10 11.09 10.85 8.04
CA LEU A 10 12.44 10.52 8.48
C LEU A 10 13.28 11.77 8.79
N ALA A 11 13.06 12.89 8.09
CA ALA A 11 13.74 14.16 8.36
C ALA A 11 13.38 14.78 9.72
N LEU A 12 12.29 14.32 10.37
CA LEU A 12 11.89 14.76 11.71
C LEU A 12 12.55 13.94 12.84
N LEU A 13 13.28 12.87 12.49
CA LEU A 13 14.04 12.06 13.43
C LEU A 13 15.46 12.59 13.60
N ASP A 14 16.13 12.13 14.66
CA ASP A 14 17.56 12.28 14.79
C ASP A 14 18.30 11.59 13.63
N GLU A 15 19.41 12.18 13.17
CA GLU A 15 20.12 11.72 11.98
C GLU A 15 20.55 10.25 12.09
N ARG A 16 21.02 9.82 13.26
CA ARG A 16 21.42 8.41 13.48
C ARG A 16 20.22 7.47 13.44
N GLN A 17 19.07 7.91 13.94
CA GLN A 17 17.83 7.13 13.87
C GLN A 17 17.33 6.99 12.44
N ALA A 18 17.35 8.08 11.67
CA ALA A 18 16.97 8.07 10.26
C ALA A 18 17.89 7.15 9.44
N THR A 19 19.21 7.21 9.64
CA THR A 19 20.18 6.35 8.95
C THR A 19 19.96 4.87 9.26
N VAL A 20 19.71 4.51 10.54
CA VAL A 20 19.41 3.13 10.91
C VAL A 20 18.10 2.65 10.27
N LEU A 21 17.03 3.47 10.28
CA LEU A 21 15.76 3.09 9.65
C LEU A 21 15.88 2.95 8.12
N ARG A 22 16.60 3.87 7.44
CA ARG A 22 16.86 3.77 6.00
C ARG A 22 17.63 2.50 5.67
N GLY A 23 18.74 2.27 6.36
CA GLY A 23 19.56 1.08 6.15
C GLY A 23 18.79 -0.22 6.37
N ARG A 24 17.92 -0.27 7.39
CA ARG A 24 17.12 -1.47 7.72
C ARG A 24 15.98 -1.73 6.75
N PHE A 25 15.17 -0.73 6.45
CA PHE A 25 13.87 -0.91 5.79
C PHE A 25 13.86 -0.54 4.31
N TYR A 26 14.78 0.32 3.85
CA TYR A 26 14.90 0.67 2.42
C TYR A 26 15.99 -0.14 1.74
N GLU A 27 17.14 -0.27 2.41
CA GLU A 27 18.31 -0.93 1.83
C GLU A 27 18.44 -2.41 2.25
N GLY A 28 17.59 -2.88 3.17
CA GLY A 28 17.58 -4.28 3.62
C GLY A 28 18.83 -4.74 4.38
N ARG A 29 19.66 -3.82 4.91
CA ARG A 29 20.89 -4.16 5.62
C ARG A 29 20.60 -4.86 6.96
N THR A 30 21.50 -5.74 7.35
CA THR A 30 21.46 -6.37 8.68
C THR A 30 21.96 -5.42 9.77
N LEU A 31 21.62 -5.71 11.03
CA LEU A 31 22.14 -4.95 12.18
C LEU A 31 23.66 -5.01 12.28
N GLU A 32 24.26 -6.13 11.89
CA GLU A 32 25.72 -6.32 11.89
C GLU A 32 26.41 -5.49 10.81
N SER A 33 25.85 -5.47 9.59
CA SER A 33 26.37 -4.62 8.51
C SER A 33 26.33 -3.14 8.91
N LEU A 34 25.23 -2.69 9.52
CA LEU A 34 25.11 -1.33 10.02
C LEU A 34 26.03 -1.03 11.20
N ALA A 35 26.25 -2.00 12.09
CA ALA A 35 27.17 -1.87 13.21
C ALA A 35 28.61 -1.62 12.73
N VAL A 36 29.05 -2.39 11.72
CA VAL A 36 30.36 -2.22 11.08
C VAL A 36 30.46 -0.85 10.41
N GLN A 37 29.46 -0.47 9.61
CA GLN A 37 29.44 0.82 8.91
C GLN A 37 29.48 2.02 9.88
N LEU A 38 28.75 1.94 10.99
CA LEU A 38 28.62 3.02 11.96
C LEU A 38 29.73 2.99 13.04
N GLY A 39 30.58 1.96 13.06
CA GLY A 39 31.63 1.79 14.06
C GLY A 39 31.10 1.61 15.49
N ILE A 40 29.91 1.03 15.65
CA ILE A 40 29.26 0.82 16.96
C ILE A 40 28.88 -0.65 17.15
N SER A 41 28.53 -1.05 18.37
CA SER A 41 28.07 -2.42 18.61
C SER A 41 26.72 -2.70 17.95
N ARG A 42 26.49 -3.96 17.55
CA ARG A 42 25.20 -4.46 17.05
C ARG A 42 24.05 -4.12 17.99
N GLU A 43 24.26 -4.28 19.28
CA GLU A 43 23.25 -3.96 20.30
C GLU A 43 22.92 -2.46 20.34
N ARG A 44 23.93 -1.60 20.13
CA ARG A 44 23.71 -0.16 20.04
C ARG A 44 22.87 0.22 18.81
N VAL A 45 23.07 -0.46 17.68
CA VAL A 45 22.21 -0.30 16.48
C VAL A 45 20.77 -0.72 16.81
N ARG A 46 20.57 -1.88 17.44
CA ARG A 46 19.24 -2.38 17.83
C ARG A 46 18.49 -1.43 18.78
N GLN A 47 19.19 -0.86 19.76
CA GLN A 47 18.62 0.15 20.66
C GLN A 47 18.24 1.42 19.90
N THR A 48 19.07 1.85 18.95
CA THR A 48 18.81 3.03 18.12
C THR A 48 17.60 2.80 17.22
N GLU A 49 17.48 1.62 16.60
CA GLU A 49 16.30 1.18 15.83
C GLU A 49 15.03 1.22 16.70
N SER A 50 15.09 0.63 17.90
CA SER A 50 13.94 0.63 18.81
C SER A 50 13.50 2.04 19.21
N LYS A 51 14.46 2.93 19.47
CA LYS A 51 14.19 4.35 19.76
C LYS A 51 13.60 5.07 18.55
N ALA A 52 14.12 4.80 17.35
CA ALA A 52 13.62 5.38 16.10
C ALA A 52 12.17 4.96 15.82
N ILE A 53 11.85 3.67 15.98
CA ILE A 53 10.48 3.15 15.84
C ILE A 53 9.55 3.80 16.85
N ARG A 54 9.98 3.96 18.11
CA ARG A 54 9.21 4.67 19.13
C ARG A 54 8.99 6.14 18.73
N ALA A 55 10.00 6.79 18.18
CA ALA A 55 9.91 8.17 17.75
C ALA A 55 8.93 8.36 16.58
N MET A 56 8.90 7.42 15.63
CA MET A 56 7.94 7.40 14.52
C MET A 56 6.48 7.36 14.97
N ARG A 57 6.20 6.86 16.19
CA ARG A 57 4.85 6.82 16.78
C ARG A 57 4.43 8.11 17.47
N PHE A 58 5.28 9.14 17.54
CA PHE A 58 4.85 10.40 18.14
C PHE A 58 3.85 11.12 17.24
N PRO A 59 2.82 11.80 17.81
CA PRO A 59 1.74 12.42 17.03
C PRO A 59 2.18 13.39 15.93
N ARG A 60 3.35 14.04 16.10
CA ARG A 60 3.90 14.95 15.09
C ARG A 60 4.34 14.21 13.81
N ILE A 61 4.98 13.05 13.95
CA ILE A 61 5.46 12.24 12.83
C ILE A 61 4.32 11.35 12.31
N GLN A 62 3.53 10.78 13.22
CA GLN A 62 2.38 9.96 12.89
C GLN A 62 1.38 10.68 11.98
N ARG A 63 1.04 11.95 12.25
CA ARG A 63 0.15 12.73 11.36
C ARG A 63 0.65 12.85 9.93
N LYS A 64 1.96 12.98 9.71
CA LYS A 64 2.55 12.99 8.36
C LYS A 64 2.42 11.63 7.68
N LEU A 65 2.64 10.55 8.45
CA LEU A 65 2.48 9.19 7.95
C LEU A 65 1.01 8.82 7.68
N GLU A 66 0.08 9.33 8.50
CA GLU A 66 -1.36 9.15 8.31
C GLU A 66 -1.87 9.86 7.06
N ALA A 67 -1.44 11.09 6.82
CA ALA A 67 -1.76 11.80 5.58
C ALA A 67 -1.24 11.03 4.35
N TYR A 68 -0.06 10.40 4.46
CA TYR A 68 0.45 9.54 3.39
C TYR A 68 -0.32 8.22 3.26
N ARG A 69 -0.68 7.58 4.37
CA ARG A 69 -1.52 6.37 4.37
C ARG A 69 -2.86 6.66 3.73
N GLU A 70 -3.49 7.76 4.09
CA GLU A 70 -4.75 8.20 3.48
C GLU A 70 -4.56 8.52 2.00
N ASN A 71 -3.46 9.16 1.61
CA ASN A 71 -3.15 9.39 0.20
C ASN A 71 -2.98 8.07 -0.57
N ILE A 72 -2.23 7.09 -0.06
CA ILE A 72 -2.11 5.75 -0.68
C ILE A 72 -3.48 5.07 -0.79
N LEU A 73 -4.32 5.17 0.25
CA LEU A 73 -5.66 4.56 0.26
C LEU A 73 -6.64 5.29 -0.68
N SER A 74 -6.51 6.61 -0.81
CA SER A 74 -7.30 7.46 -1.68
C SER A 74 -6.84 7.41 -3.15
N GLY A 75 -5.56 7.08 -3.37
CA GLY A 75 -4.90 6.92 -4.64
C GLY A 75 -5.30 5.62 -5.34
N SER A 76 -6.51 5.61 -5.89
CA SER A 76 -6.88 4.81 -7.07
C SER A 76 -7.04 3.29 -6.95
N SER A 77 -6.86 2.62 -5.80
CA SER A 77 -7.09 1.16 -5.70
C SER A 77 -7.72 0.62 -4.40
N TYR A 78 -7.80 1.41 -3.32
CA TYR A 78 -8.27 0.95 -2.01
C TYR A 78 -9.50 1.71 -1.45
N HIS A 79 -10.32 2.30 -2.32
CA HIS A 79 -11.65 2.75 -1.91
C HIS A 79 -12.60 1.54 -1.78
N GLY A 80 -13.06 1.24 -0.57
CA GLY A 80 -14.12 0.26 -0.33
C GLY A 80 -13.68 -1.13 0.15
N THR A 81 -12.42 -1.34 0.51
CA THR A 81 -11.90 -2.65 0.99
C THR A 81 -11.65 -2.70 2.51
N GLY A 82 -12.12 -1.69 3.26
CA GLY A 82 -12.00 -1.66 4.72
C GLY A 82 -13.15 -2.37 5.43
N PHE A 83 -12.98 -2.72 6.70
CA PHE A 83 -14.01 -3.39 7.51
C PHE A 83 -15.36 -2.65 7.52
N SER A 84 -15.33 -1.30 7.53
CA SER A 84 -16.55 -0.48 7.42
C SER A 84 -17.23 -0.61 6.05
N ALA A 85 -16.44 -0.65 4.96
CA ALA A 85 -16.97 -0.82 3.62
C ALA A 85 -17.52 -2.24 3.39
N TRP A 86 -16.90 -3.26 4.02
CA TRP A 86 -17.44 -4.62 4.07
C TRP A 86 -18.78 -4.67 4.81
N LYS A 87 -18.89 -4.00 5.98
CA LYS A 87 -20.17 -3.93 6.71
C LYS A 87 -21.29 -3.24 5.93
N GLU A 88 -20.95 -2.24 5.13
CA GLU A 88 -21.93 -1.44 4.41
C GLU A 88 -22.33 -2.03 3.05
N ARG A 89 -21.41 -2.71 2.34
CA ARG A 89 -21.62 -3.12 0.94
C ARG A 89 -21.05 -4.50 0.59
N GLY A 90 -20.73 -5.33 1.58
CA GLY A 90 -20.23 -6.68 1.35
C GLY A 90 -18.78 -6.73 0.85
N SER A 91 -18.35 -7.93 0.44
CA SER A 91 -17.01 -8.17 -0.09
C SER A 91 -16.80 -7.53 -1.47
N VAL A 92 -15.54 -7.40 -1.91
CA VAL A 92 -15.23 -6.86 -3.24
C VAL A 92 -15.75 -7.78 -4.34
N GLU A 93 -15.73 -9.09 -4.07
CA GLU A 93 -16.22 -10.15 -4.92
C GLU A 93 -17.73 -10.04 -5.17
N GLU A 94 -18.52 -9.83 -4.11
CA GLU A 94 -19.98 -9.61 -4.21
C GLU A 94 -20.29 -8.35 -5.02
N ARG A 95 -19.58 -7.26 -4.77
CA ARG A 95 -19.75 -6.01 -5.51
C ARG A 95 -19.34 -6.11 -6.97
N LEU A 96 -18.37 -6.97 -7.29
CA LEU A 96 -17.99 -7.27 -8.66
C LEU A 96 -19.09 -8.07 -9.36
N ALA A 97 -19.72 -9.04 -8.68
CA ALA A 97 -20.84 -9.81 -9.19
C ALA A 97 -22.07 -8.92 -9.45
N GLU A 98 -22.49 -8.09 -8.50
CA GLU A 98 -23.58 -7.11 -8.68
C GLU A 98 -23.31 -6.18 -9.87
N ARG A 99 -22.05 -5.76 -10.05
CA ARG A 99 -21.67 -4.91 -11.17
C ARG A 99 -21.72 -5.68 -12.49
N ILE A 100 -21.31 -6.94 -12.52
CA ILE A 100 -21.42 -7.80 -13.70
C ILE A 100 -22.89 -7.96 -14.11
N GLU A 101 -23.77 -8.25 -13.17
CA GLU A 101 -25.23 -8.38 -13.39
C GLU A 101 -25.82 -7.06 -13.91
N ALA A 102 -25.51 -5.93 -13.28
CA ALA A 102 -26.02 -4.63 -13.70
C ALA A 102 -25.58 -4.23 -15.13
N TYR A 103 -24.39 -4.64 -15.57
CA TYR A 103 -23.93 -4.39 -16.93
C TYR A 103 -24.56 -5.35 -17.94
N ALA A 104 -24.80 -6.61 -17.55
CA ALA A 104 -25.52 -7.59 -18.35
C ALA A 104 -26.98 -7.16 -18.59
N GLU A 105 -27.69 -6.71 -17.54
CA GLU A 105 -29.06 -6.18 -17.63
C GLU A 105 -29.18 -4.95 -18.55
N ARG A 106 -28.14 -4.11 -18.56
CA ARG A 106 -28.09 -2.91 -19.41
C ARG A 106 -27.60 -3.18 -20.83
N GLY A 107 -27.17 -4.40 -21.15
CA GLY A 107 -26.56 -4.75 -22.44
C GLY A 107 -25.22 -4.05 -22.72
N THR A 108 -24.47 -3.68 -21.67
CA THR A 108 -23.23 -2.89 -21.76
C THR A 108 -21.97 -3.70 -21.42
N THR A 109 -22.02 -5.03 -21.55
CA THR A 109 -20.95 -5.97 -21.20
C THR A 109 -19.57 -5.60 -21.78
N ASN A 110 -19.53 -5.12 -23.03
CA ASN A 110 -18.27 -4.69 -23.66
C ASN A 110 -17.61 -3.51 -22.95
N ALA A 111 -18.38 -2.60 -22.35
CA ALA A 111 -17.83 -1.48 -21.59
C ALA A 111 -17.18 -1.96 -20.29
N PHE A 112 -17.81 -2.93 -19.60
CA PHE A 112 -17.22 -3.56 -18.41
C PHE A 112 -15.92 -4.29 -18.76
N ILE A 113 -15.92 -5.08 -19.84
CA ILE A 113 -14.71 -5.78 -20.31
C ILE A 113 -13.59 -4.78 -20.61
N SER A 114 -13.89 -3.70 -21.34
CA SER A 114 -12.93 -2.64 -21.64
C SER A 114 -12.36 -1.97 -20.39
N ASP A 115 -13.19 -1.72 -19.38
CA ASP A 115 -12.75 -1.14 -18.11
C ASP A 115 -11.85 -2.10 -17.33
N VAL A 116 -12.19 -3.38 -17.28
CA VAL A 116 -11.36 -4.40 -16.61
C VAL A 116 -10.01 -4.54 -17.30
N MET A 117 -9.98 -4.57 -18.63
CA MET A 117 -8.74 -4.59 -19.41
C MET A 117 -7.87 -3.37 -19.11
N ARG A 118 -8.46 -2.16 -19.04
CA ARG A 118 -7.75 -0.92 -18.70
C ARG A 118 -7.18 -0.92 -17.28
N ILE A 119 -7.96 -1.40 -16.30
CA ILE A 119 -7.58 -1.37 -14.88
C ILE A 119 -6.51 -2.41 -14.56
N ARG A 120 -6.64 -3.62 -15.11
CA ARG A 120 -5.76 -4.75 -14.80
C ARG A 120 -4.63 -4.95 -15.81
N GLY A 121 -4.69 -4.28 -16.97
CA GLY A 121 -3.72 -4.46 -18.05
C GLY A 121 -3.75 -5.87 -18.67
N CYS A 122 -4.93 -6.50 -18.70
CA CYS A 122 -5.12 -7.88 -19.17
C CYS A 122 -5.87 -7.95 -20.51
N SER A 123 -5.74 -9.07 -21.22
CA SER A 123 -6.41 -9.30 -22.50
C SER A 123 -7.90 -9.60 -22.31
N ARG A 124 -8.71 -9.40 -23.37
CA ARG A 124 -10.15 -9.73 -23.35
C ARG A 124 -10.39 -11.21 -23.04
N GLU A 125 -9.55 -12.09 -23.57
CA GLU A 125 -9.62 -13.54 -23.36
C GLU A 125 -9.40 -13.90 -21.89
N GLU A 126 -8.45 -13.25 -21.22
CA GLU A 126 -8.20 -13.44 -19.79
C GLU A 126 -9.37 -12.95 -18.92
N VAL A 127 -10.07 -11.89 -19.35
CA VAL A 127 -11.29 -11.40 -18.70
C VAL A 127 -12.42 -12.42 -18.86
N LEU A 128 -12.64 -12.95 -20.07
CA LEU A 128 -13.70 -13.93 -20.34
C LEU A 128 -13.43 -15.31 -19.72
N GLN A 129 -12.17 -15.72 -19.59
CA GLN A 129 -11.81 -16.94 -18.86
C GLN A 129 -12.16 -16.82 -17.37
N ARG A 130 -12.06 -15.61 -16.81
CA ARG A 130 -12.38 -15.33 -15.41
C ARG A 130 -13.86 -15.09 -15.18
N TYR A 131 -14.56 -14.54 -16.16
CA TYR A 131 -15.98 -14.19 -16.12
C TYR A 131 -16.68 -14.77 -17.36
N PRO A 132 -16.87 -16.11 -17.43
CA PRO A 132 -17.48 -16.77 -18.59
C PRO A 132 -18.92 -16.31 -18.86
N GLU A 133 -19.63 -15.84 -17.83
CA GLU A 133 -20.97 -15.25 -17.91
C GLU A 133 -21.04 -13.98 -18.78
N LEU A 134 -19.91 -13.33 -19.05
CA LEU A 134 -19.84 -12.16 -19.93
C LEU A 134 -19.66 -12.50 -21.42
N SER A 135 -19.62 -13.80 -21.77
CA SER A 135 -19.41 -14.28 -23.14
C SER A 135 -20.69 -14.33 -24.00
N SER A 136 -21.86 -13.98 -23.44
CA SER A 136 -23.15 -13.96 -24.16
C SER A 136 -23.40 -12.65 -24.91
#